data_AF-A0AAF0PF78-F1
#
_entry.id   AF-A0AAF0PF78-F1
#
_cell.length_a   1.000
_cell.length_b   1.000
_cell.length_c   1.000
_cell.angle_alpha   90.00
_cell.angle_beta   90.00
_cell.angle_gamma   90.00
#
_symmetry.space_group_name_H-M   'P 1'
#
loop_
_entity.id
_entity.type
_entity.pdbx_description
1 polymer ?
#
loop_
_entity_poly.entity_id
_entity_poly.type
_entity_poly.pdbx_seq_one_letter_code
_entity_poly.pdbx_strand_id
1 'polypeptide(L)'
;MSDREETLRELAARLCEKEVVADAFVAKSFTDHHLLVDLEDGESMPTEIRELLAAHDLRGANAEYDTDADDPSFAGELEDGTRHQFVDTETRGDHQSYVVD
;
A
#
# COMPACT_ATOMS: atom_id res chain seq x y z
N MET A 1 2.56 8.59 -16.89
CA MET A 1 3.03 7.78 -15.76
C MET A 1 4.22 8.54 -15.20
N SER A 2 4.17 8.91 -13.93
CA SER A 2 5.33 9.53 -13.28
C SER A 2 6.37 8.46 -12.99
N ASP A 3 7.64 8.85 -12.88
CA ASP A 3 8.73 7.96 -12.46
C ASP A 3 8.40 7.24 -11.13
N ARG A 4 7.60 7.90 -10.27
CA ARG A 4 7.11 7.32 -9.02
C ARG A 4 6.11 6.19 -9.23
N GLU A 5 5.13 6.35 -10.11
CA GLU A 5 4.13 5.32 -10.41
C GLU A 5 4.79 4.05 -10.99
N GLU A 6 5.81 4.22 -11.83
CA GLU A 6 6.62 3.12 -12.35
C GLU A 6 7.39 2.41 -11.22
N THR A 7 8.06 3.18 -10.35
CA THR A 7 8.76 2.64 -9.17
C THR A 7 7.80 1.83 -8.27
N LEU A 8 6.59 2.32 -8.03
CA LEU A 8 5.58 1.61 -7.22
C LEU A 8 5.12 0.30 -7.89
N ARG A 9 5.00 0.28 -9.22
CA ARG A 9 4.65 -0.95 -9.96
C ARG A 9 5.78 -1.98 -9.93
N GLU A 10 7.02 -1.54 -10.08
CA GLU A 10 8.19 -2.43 -9.94
C GLU A 10 8.26 -3.02 -8.52
N LEU A 11 7.98 -2.20 -7.50
CA LEU A 11 7.92 -2.66 -6.13
C LEU A 11 6.78 -3.68 -5.92
N ALA A 12 5.59 -3.42 -6.48
CA ALA A 12 4.47 -4.37 -6.45
C ALA A 12 4.86 -5.73 -7.07
N ALA A 13 5.45 -5.70 -8.27
CA ALA A 13 5.91 -6.90 -8.95
C ALA A 13 6.94 -7.69 -8.12
N ARG A 14 7.87 -6.98 -7.45
CA ARG A 14 8.86 -7.59 -6.54
C ARG A 14 8.21 -8.20 -5.31
N LEU A 15 7.12 -7.64 -4.80
CA LEU A 15 6.40 -8.22 -3.66
C LEU A 15 5.71 -9.52 -4.04
N CYS A 16 5.15 -9.64 -5.25
CA CYS A 16 4.58 -10.89 -5.76
C CYS A 16 5.59 -12.04 -5.87
N GLU A 17 6.90 -11.76 -5.81
CA GLU A 17 7.94 -12.81 -5.76
C GLU A 17 8.10 -13.44 -4.36
N LYS A 18 7.46 -12.86 -3.33
CA LYS A 18 7.50 -13.35 -1.95
C LYS A 18 6.36 -14.35 -1.73
N GLU A 19 6.68 -15.54 -1.21
CA GLU A 19 5.71 -16.63 -1.01
C GLU A 19 4.50 -16.25 -0.16
N VAL A 20 4.66 -15.31 0.78
CA VAL A 20 3.57 -14.84 1.66
C VAL A 20 2.61 -13.84 1.01
N VAL A 21 2.95 -13.33 -0.19
CA VAL A 21 2.16 -12.33 -0.90
C VAL A 21 1.36 -13.02 -1.99
N ALA A 22 0.04 -13.02 -1.83
CA ALA A 22 -0.89 -13.57 -2.82
C ALA A 22 -0.96 -12.66 -4.07
N ASP A 23 -1.02 -11.34 -3.85
CA ASP A 23 -1.03 -10.34 -4.92
C ASP A 23 -0.54 -8.98 -4.40
N ALA A 24 -0.06 -8.12 -5.29
CA ALA A 24 0.27 -6.74 -4.98
C ALA A 24 0.06 -5.84 -6.19
N PHE A 25 -0.59 -4.69 -5.98
CA PHE A 25 -0.90 -3.77 -7.06
C PHE A 25 -1.02 -2.32 -6.60
N VAL A 26 -0.74 -1.41 -7.53
CA VAL A 26 -0.85 0.03 -7.31
C VAL A 26 -2.29 0.46 -7.61
N ALA A 27 -2.91 1.13 -6.64
CA ALA A 27 -4.14 1.86 -6.83
C ALA A 27 -3.90 3.36 -6.67
N LYS A 28 -4.85 4.17 -7.14
CA LYS A 28 -4.81 5.61 -6.98
C LYS A 28 -6.12 6.09 -6.39
N SER A 29 -6.01 6.93 -5.38
CA SER A 29 -7.13 7.74 -4.87
C SER A 29 -7.11 9.11 -5.54
N PHE A 30 -8.05 9.98 -5.16
CA PHE A 30 -8.06 11.35 -5.68
C PHE A 30 -6.75 12.08 -5.37
N THR A 31 -6.18 11.91 -4.18
CA THR A 31 -5.04 12.67 -3.67
C THR A 31 -3.72 11.90 -3.65
N ASP A 32 -3.79 10.57 -3.55
CA ASP A 32 -2.63 9.75 -3.17
C ASP A 32 -2.49 8.51 -4.06
N HIS A 33 -1.25 8.06 -4.26
CA HIS A 33 -0.97 6.69 -4.70
C HIS A 33 -1.04 5.74 -3.51
N HIS A 34 -1.55 4.54 -3.78
CA HIS A 34 -1.65 3.46 -2.82
C HIS A 34 -1.01 2.22 -3.37
N LEU A 35 -0.31 1.48 -2.52
CA LEU A 35 0.11 0.11 -2.80
C LEU A 35 -0.73 -0.83 -1.95
N LEU A 36 -1.45 -1.73 -2.60
CA LEU A 36 -2.20 -2.79 -1.95
C LEU A 36 -1.36 -4.06 -1.99
N VAL A 37 -1.36 -4.78 -0.86
CA VAL A 37 -0.67 -6.06 -0.69
C VAL A 37 -1.66 -7.02 -0.08
N ASP A 38 -1.96 -8.08 -0.82
CA ASP A 38 -2.78 -9.19 -0.36
C ASP A 38 -1.85 -10.30 0.15
N LEU A 39 -2.06 -10.73 1.38
CA LEU A 39 -1.26 -11.80 2.01
C LEU A 39 -2.05 -13.11 2.00
N GLU A 40 -1.36 -14.21 1.74
CA GLU A 40 -1.91 -15.54 1.99
C GLU A 40 -2.04 -15.75 3.51
N ASP A 41 -3.23 -16.14 3.96
CA ASP A 41 -3.53 -16.67 5.31
C ASP A 41 -2.60 -16.17 6.44
N GLY A 42 -2.59 -14.85 6.66
CA GLY A 42 -1.69 -14.17 7.59
C GLY A 42 -2.36 -12.99 8.30
N GLU A 43 -2.30 -12.99 9.64
CA GLU A 43 -2.94 -11.95 10.47
C GLU A 43 -2.25 -10.59 10.38
N SER A 44 -0.97 -10.54 9.99
CA SER A 44 -0.20 -9.28 9.97
C SER A 44 0.94 -9.27 8.96
N MET A 45 1.28 -8.06 8.50
CA MET A 45 2.36 -7.82 7.55
C MET A 45 3.73 -8.27 8.08
N PRO A 46 4.46 -9.15 7.37
CA PRO A 46 5.82 -9.54 7.74
C PRO A 46 6.75 -8.34 7.90
N THR A 47 7.61 -8.38 8.93
CA THR A 47 8.49 -7.25 9.27
C THR A 47 9.43 -6.87 8.12
N GLU A 48 9.98 -7.86 7.40
CA GLU A 48 10.85 -7.62 6.24
C GLU A 48 10.13 -6.80 5.15
N ILE A 49 8.87 -7.16 4.84
CA ILE A 49 8.06 -6.43 3.85
C ILE A 49 7.75 -5.03 4.37
N ARG A 50 7.39 -4.89 5.66
CA ARG A 50 7.12 -3.58 6.26
C ARG A 50 8.33 -2.65 6.21
N GLU A 51 9.52 -3.17 6.49
CA GLU A 51 10.78 -2.41 6.41
C GLU A 51 11.12 -2.02 4.97
N LEU A 52 10.92 -2.93 4.00
CA LEU A 52 11.07 -2.63 2.58
C LEU A 52 10.14 -1.51 2.14
N LEU A 53 8.86 -1.60 2.47
CA LEU A 53 7.86 -0.58 2.14
C LEU A 53 8.21 0.77 2.79
N ALA A 54 8.60 0.77 4.06
CA ALA A 54 9.03 1.98 4.77
C ALA A 54 10.27 2.64 4.16
N ALA A 55 11.20 1.86 3.60
CA ALA A 55 12.37 2.38 2.88
C ALA A 55 12.03 3.01 1.52
N HIS A 56 10.84 2.72 1.00
CA HIS A 56 10.27 3.32 -0.20
C HIS A 56 9.18 4.36 0.12
N ASP A 57 9.17 4.94 1.33
CA ASP A 57 8.21 5.97 1.76
C ASP A 57 6.73 5.52 1.72
N LEU A 58 6.49 4.21 1.81
CA LEU A 58 5.15 3.62 1.92
C LEU A 58 4.82 3.36 3.39
N ARG A 59 3.72 3.94 3.86
CA ARG A 59 3.25 3.85 5.25
C ARG A 59 1.84 3.29 5.29
N GLY A 60 1.54 2.52 6.33
CA GLY A 60 0.22 1.91 6.46
C GLY A 60 -0.89 2.97 6.48
N ALA A 61 -1.93 2.77 5.68
CA ALA A 61 -2.97 3.78 5.47
C ALA A 61 -3.70 4.16 6.77
N ASN A 62 -3.96 3.20 7.65
CA ASN A 62 -4.64 3.44 8.92
C ASN A 62 -3.83 4.36 9.83
N ALA A 63 -2.51 4.21 9.86
CA ALA A 63 -1.63 5.09 10.61
C ALA A 63 -1.56 6.50 9.98
N GLU A 64 -1.50 6.60 8.65
CA GLU A 64 -1.40 7.89 7.93
C GLU A 64 -2.70 8.70 7.88
N TYR A 65 -3.84 8.01 8.00
CA TYR A 65 -5.16 8.60 8.06
C TYR A 65 -5.71 8.68 9.48
N ASP A 66 -4.89 8.38 10.49
CA ASP A 66 -5.24 8.46 11.93
C ASP A 66 -6.54 7.71 12.27
N THR A 67 -6.67 6.50 11.74
CA THR A 67 -7.78 5.61 12.08
C THR A 67 -7.44 4.83 13.36
N ASP A 68 -8.42 4.60 14.22
CA ASP A 68 -8.29 3.80 15.46
C ASP A 68 -8.12 2.28 15.21
N ALA A 69 -7.52 1.87 14.09
CA ALA A 69 -7.31 0.46 13.76
C ALA A 69 -6.04 -0.10 14.43
N ASP A 70 -6.12 -1.33 14.94
CA ASP A 70 -5.02 -2.00 15.65
C ASP A 70 -3.83 -2.32 14.73
N ASP A 71 -4.08 -2.66 13.47
CA ASP A 71 -3.04 -2.84 12.45
C ASP A 71 -2.93 -1.58 11.57
N PRO A 72 -1.72 -1.00 11.43
CA PRO A 72 -1.52 0.27 10.72
C PRO A 72 -1.79 0.20 9.21
N SER A 73 -1.94 -0.99 8.65
CA SER A 73 -2.10 -1.22 7.20
C SER A 73 -3.30 -2.08 6.84
N PHE A 74 -3.90 -2.83 7.78
CA PHE A 74 -5.02 -3.72 7.49
C PHE A 74 -6.21 -2.97 6.88
N ALA A 75 -6.67 -3.45 5.73
CA ALA A 75 -7.74 -2.85 4.95
C ALA A 75 -8.94 -3.80 4.74
N GLY A 76 -8.84 -5.06 5.19
CA GLY A 76 -9.95 -6.00 5.22
C GLY A 76 -9.56 -7.47 5.07
N GLU A 77 -10.51 -8.35 5.30
CA GLU A 77 -10.39 -9.79 5.04
C GLU A 77 -10.72 -10.10 3.57
N LEU A 78 -10.06 -11.11 3.02
CA LEU A 78 -10.33 -11.75 1.73
C LEU A 78 -10.79 -13.19 1.97
N GLU A 79 -11.27 -13.87 0.93
CA GLU A 79 -11.71 -15.29 1.05
C GLU A 79 -10.57 -16.20 1.55
N ASP A 80 -9.33 -15.94 1.11
CA ASP A 80 -8.14 -16.75 1.42
C ASP A 80 -6.98 -15.92 2.03
N GLY A 81 -7.29 -14.83 2.74
CA GLY A 81 -6.24 -14.02 3.34
C GLY A 81 -6.66 -12.63 3.80
N THR A 82 -5.71 -11.72 3.83
CA THR A 82 -5.90 -10.34 4.31
C THR A 82 -5.38 -9.33 3.30
N ARG A 83 -6.03 -8.17 3.25
CA ARG A 83 -5.62 -7.05 2.41
C ARG A 83 -5.01 -5.98 3.27
N HIS A 84 -3.85 -5.50 2.85
CA HIS A 84 -3.14 -4.39 3.48
C HIS A 84 -2.97 -3.23 2.49
N GLN A 85 -3.14 -2.00 2.98
CA GLN A 85 -3.08 -0.77 2.21
C GLN A 85 -1.96 0.14 2.74
N PHE A 86 -1.13 0.61 1.82
CA PHE A 86 -0.04 1.55 2.10
C PHE A 86 -0.17 2.79 1.23
N VAL A 87 0.00 3.96 1.86
CA VAL A 87 0.00 5.26 1.21
C VAL A 87 1.42 5.63 0.83
N ASP A 88 1.60 6.12 -0.40
CA ASP A 88 2.82 6.78 -0.82
C ASP A 88 2.93 8.16 -0.14
N THR A 89 3.84 8.27 0.84
CA THR A 89 4.06 9.53 1.56
C THR A 89 4.98 10.50 0.83
N GLU A 90 5.73 10.04 -0.18
CA GLU A 90 6.61 10.90 -0.99
C GLU A 90 5.79 11.87 -1.85
N THR A 91 4.69 11.39 -2.45
CA THR A 91 3.83 12.18 -3.36
C THR A 91 2.44 12.47 -2.79
N ARG A 92 2.28 12.32 -1.47
CA ARG A 92 0.99 12.50 -0.79
C ARG A 92 0.44 13.91 -1.02
N GLY A 93 -0.80 13.99 -1.49
CA GLY A 93 -1.46 15.27 -1.78
C GLY A 93 -0.97 15.99 -3.04
N ASP A 94 0.02 15.47 -3.76
CA ASP A 94 0.47 16.05 -5.04
C ASP A 94 -0.55 15.83 -6.16
N HIS A 95 -1.44 14.84 -6.02
CA HIS A 95 -2.57 14.69 -6.91
C HIS A 95 -3.73 15.60 -6.49
N GLN A 96 -3.55 16.90 -6.57
CA GLN A 96 -4.70 17.80 -6.54
C GLN A 96 -5.37 17.78 -7.92
N SER A 97 -6.34 16.88 -8.11
CA SER A 97 -7.32 17.06 -9.18
C SER A 97 -8.22 18.23 -8.76
N TYR A 98 -8.05 19.38 -9.40
CA TYR A 98 -8.93 20.54 -9.20
C TYR A 98 -10.38 20.10 -9.43
N VAL A 99 -11.21 20.12 -8.37
CA VAL A 99 -12.66 20.19 -8.55
C VAL A 99 -12.93 21.60 -9.05
N VAL A 100 -13.24 21.73 -10.34
CA VAL A 100 -13.79 22.96 -10.89
C VAL A 100 -15.26 22.96 -10.48
N ASP A 101 -15.66 23.92 -9.65
CA ASP A 101 -17.07 24.23 -9.34
C ASP A 101 -17.89 24.47 -10.62
#